data_AF-A0A1B2I655-F1
#
_entry.id   AF-A0A1B2I655-F1
#
_cell.length_a   1.000
_cell.length_b   1.000
_cell.length_c   1.000
_cell.angle_alpha   90.00
_cell.angle_beta   90.00
_cell.angle_gamma   90.00
#
_symmetry.space_group_name_H-M   'P 1'
#
loop_
_entity.id
_entity.type
_entity.pdbx_description
1 polymer ?
#
loop_
_entity_poly.entity_id
_entity_poly.type
_entity_poly.pdbx_seq_one_letter_code
_entity_poly.pdbx_strand_id
1 'polypeptide(L)' 'MVLTVSASSAVTALKIGGTAVNSSNYTISGGELTITGDYLATLTNGEKTFTVETGDGLNATVKVTVSD' A
#
# COMPACT_ATOMS: atom_id res chain seq x y z
N MET A 1 11.08 -8.54 0.47
CA MET A 1 10.84 -7.38 -0.42
C MET A 1 9.89 -6.44 0.29
N VAL A 2 10.13 -5.12 0.27
CA VAL A 2 9.18 -4.12 0.76
C VAL A 2 8.88 -3.15 -0.37
N LEU A 3 7.69 -2.56 -0.37
CA LEU A 3 7.32 -1.51 -1.31
C LEU A 3 7.08 -0.21 -0.53
N THR A 4 7.76 0.86 -0.94
CA THR A 4 7.61 2.19 -0.34
C THR A 4 6.91 3.13 -1.31
N VAL A 5 5.95 3.90 -0.79
CA VAL A 5 5.21 4.93 -1.52
C VAL A 5 5.33 6.24 -0.74
N SER A 6 5.86 7.28 -1.37
CA SER A 6 5.98 8.62 -0.76
C SER A 6 4.81 9.50 -1.21
N ALA A 7 4.14 10.16 -0.28
CA ALA A 7 3.06 11.11 -0.55
C ALA A 7 3.42 12.52 -0.04
N SER A 8 2.96 13.56 -0.74
CA SER A 8 3.14 14.97 -0.32
C SER A 8 2.25 15.35 0.86
N SER A 9 1.20 14.56 1.11
CA SER A 9 0.20 14.76 2.15
C SER A 9 0.14 13.54 3.07
N ALA A 10 -0.41 13.71 4.27
CA ALA A 10 -0.51 12.63 5.24
C ALA A 10 -1.29 11.44 4.66
N VAL A 11 -0.67 10.26 4.68
CA VAL A 11 -1.32 9.00 4.32
C VAL A 11 -2.29 8.61 5.43
N THR A 12 -3.52 8.26 5.06
CA THR A 12 -4.61 7.95 6.00
C THR A 12 -5.04 6.50 5.93
N ALA A 13 -4.90 5.84 4.77
CA ALA A 13 -5.23 4.43 4.61
C ALA A 13 -4.52 3.78 3.42
N LEU A 14 -4.46 2.45 3.47
CA LEU A 14 -4.10 1.60 2.33
C LEU A 14 -5.30 0.69 2.00
N LYS A 15 -5.64 0.61 0.71
CA LYS A 15 -6.65 -0.32 0.20
C LYS A 15 -6.07 -1.22 -0.87
N ILE A 16 -6.61 -2.43 -0.98
CA ILE A 16 -6.36 -3.36 -2.08
C ILE A 16 -7.70 -3.80 -2.66
N GLY A 17 -7.91 -3.60 -3.96
CA GLY A 17 -9.20 -3.94 -4.61
C GLY A 17 -10.43 -3.27 -3.97
N GLY A 18 -10.26 -2.10 -3.34
CA GLY A 18 -11.32 -1.37 -2.63
C GLY A 18 -11.50 -1.76 -1.15
N THR A 19 -10.85 -2.82 -0.67
CA THR A 19 -10.88 -3.24 0.74
C THR A 19 -9.72 -2.63 1.53
N ALA A 20 -9.98 -2.15 2.74
CA ALA A 20 -8.95 -1.64 3.63
C ALA A 20 -7.96 -2.75 4.03
N VAL A 21 -6.67 -2.48 3.90
CA VAL A 21 -5.59 -3.33 4.41
C VAL A 21 -5.45 -3.08 5.91
N ASN A 22 -5.23 -4.13 6.69
CA ASN A 22 -5.00 -4.01 8.13
C ASN A 22 -3.71 -3.20 8.39
N SER A 23 -3.73 -2.30 9.39
CA SER A 23 -2.57 -1.50 9.78
C SER A 23 -1.39 -2.33 10.30
N SER A 24 -1.56 -3.61 10.65
CA SER A 24 -0.45 -4.51 10.95
C SER A 24 0.43 -4.84 9.73
N ASN A 25 -0.08 -4.64 8.52
CA ASN A 25 0.55 -5.10 7.28
C ASN A 25 1.35 -4.00 6.57
N TYR A 26 1.29 -2.76 7.06
CA TYR A 26 2.03 -1.63 6.54
C TYR A 26 2.41 -0.65 7.66
N THR A 27 3.41 0.17 7.42
CA THR A 27 3.77 1.28 8.32
C THR A 27 3.62 2.60 7.58
N ILE A 28 3.34 3.67 8.34
CA ILE A 28 3.37 5.04 7.83
C ILE A 28 4.38 5.81 8.69
N SER A 29 5.39 6.38 8.07
CA SER A 29 6.40 7.19 8.76
C SER A 29 6.89 8.30 7.84
N GLY A 30 6.92 9.54 8.32
CA GLY A 30 7.45 10.68 7.55
C GLY A 30 6.73 10.95 6.21
N GLY A 31 5.46 10.57 6.06
CA GLY A 31 4.73 10.68 4.79
C GLY A 31 4.99 9.53 3.81
N GLU A 32 5.77 8.53 4.22
CA GLU A 32 6.01 7.31 3.46
C GLU A 32 5.15 6.17 4.00
N LEU A 33 4.54 5.42 3.09
CA LEU A 33 3.87 4.17 3.38
C LEU A 33 4.76 3.01 2.95
N THR A 34 5.04 2.09 3.85
CA THR A 34 5.79 0.85 3.55
C THR A 34 4.90 -0.36 3.74
N ILE A 35 4.71 -1.14 2.67
CA ILE A 35 4.00 -2.42 2.71
C ILE A 35 4.99 -3.52 3.11
N THR A 36 4.67 -4.29 4.14
CA THR A 36 5.54 -5.36 4.65
C THR A 36 5.69 -6.50 3.64
N GLY A 37 6.87 -7.11 3.62
CA GLY A 37 7.14 -8.25 2.74
C GLY A 37 6.32 -9.48 3.09
N ASP A 38 6.08 -9.72 4.38
CA ASP A 38 5.24 -10.83 4.85
C ASP A 38 3.83 -10.71 4.29
N TYR A 39 3.25 -9.51 4.29
CA TYR A 39 1.95 -9.30 3.68
C TYR A 39 1.97 -9.53 2.17
N LEU A 40 2.97 -9.00 1.44
CA LEU A 40 3.09 -9.23 0.01
C LEU A 40 3.22 -10.73 -0.34
N ALA A 41 3.90 -11.51 0.49
CA ALA A 41 4.04 -12.96 0.32
C ALA A 41 2.73 -13.74 0.56
N THR A 42 1.76 -13.17 1.29
CA THR A 42 0.42 -13.77 1.44
C THR A 42 -0.47 -13.57 0.21
N LEU A 43 -0.13 -12.65 -0.69
CA LEU A 43 -0.95 -12.32 -1.84
C LEU A 43 -0.76 -13.38 -2.94
N THR A 44 -1.86 -13.68 -3.63
CA THR A 44 -1.80 -14.55 -4.81
C THR A 44 -0.91 -13.92 -5.88
N ASN A 45 -0.26 -14.76 -6.68
CA ASN A 45 0.51 -14.30 -7.83
C ASN A 45 -0.38 -13.47 -8.79
N GLY A 46 0.23 -12.56 -9.55
CA GLY A 46 -0.43 -11.64 -10.48
C GLY A 46 -0.54 -10.20 -9.96
N GLU A 47 -1.12 -9.32 -10.80
CA GLU A 47 -1.26 -7.89 -10.51
C GLU A 47 -2.16 -7.65 -9.28
N LYS A 48 -1.72 -6.70 -8.44
CA LYS A 48 -2.43 -6.16 -7.29
C LYS A 48 -2.45 -4.65 -7.44
N THR A 49 -3.65 -4.06 -7.39
CA THR A 49 -3.81 -2.62 -7.39
C THR A 49 -4.05 -2.14 -5.97
N PHE A 50 -3.09 -1.39 -5.45
CA PHE A 50 -3.19 -0.70 -4.18
C PHE A 50 -3.66 0.73 -4.39
N THR A 51 -4.49 1.22 -3.47
CA THR A 51 -4.85 2.64 -3.37
C THR A 51 -4.32 3.18 -2.05
N VAL A 52 -3.45 4.19 -2.13
CA VAL A 52 -2.97 4.95 -0.97
C VAL A 52 -3.88 6.15 -0.83
N GLU A 53 -4.62 6.23 0.27
CA GLU A 53 -5.49 7.35 0.56
C GLU A 53 -4.73 8.41 1.35
N THR A 54 -4.94 9.67 0.97
CA THR A 54 -4.29 10.83 1.59
C THR A 54 -5.33 11.79 2.16
N GLY A 55 -4.95 12.56 3.18
CA GLY A 55 -5.87 13.47 3.88
C GLY A 55 -6.43 14.62 3.03
N ASP A 56 -5.79 14.92 1.89
CA ASP A 56 -6.24 15.90 0.90
C ASP A 56 -7.16 15.31 -0.19
N GLY A 57 -7.42 13.99 -0.15
CA GLY A 57 -8.25 13.28 -1.12
C GLY A 57 -7.56 12.97 -2.46
N LEU A 58 -6.28 13.33 -2.63
CA LEU A 58 -5.49 13.05 -3.82
C LEU A 58 -4.88 11.64 -3.78
N ASN A 59 -5.76 10.63 -3.71
CA ASN A 59 -5.36 9.24 -3.58
C ASN A 59 -4.45 8.79 -4.75
N ALA A 60 -3.40 8.04 -4.43
CA ALA A 60 -2.50 7.46 -5.42
C ALA A 60 -2.84 5.98 -5.65
N THR A 61 -2.68 5.49 -6.88
CA THR A 61 -2.79 4.06 -7.19
C THR A 61 -1.43 3.48 -7.55
N VAL A 62 -1.11 2.33 -6.96
CA VAL A 62 0.15 1.62 -7.17
C VAL A 62 -0.15 0.20 -7.61
N LYS A 63 0.35 -0.16 -8.80
CA LYS A 63 0.24 -1.52 -9.34
C LYS A 63 1.48 -2.32 -8.98
N VAL A 64 1.26 -3.50 -8.41
CA VAL A 64 2.32 -4.40 -7.96
C VAL A 64 2.06 -5.77 -8.56
N THR A 65 3.02 -6.32 -9.28
CA THR A 65 2.96 -7.70 -9.75
C THR A 65 3.64 -8.59 -8.73
N VAL A 66 2.89 -9.53 -8.17
CA VAL A 66 3.44 -10.57 -7.29
C VAL A 66 3.79 -11.78 -8.15
N SER A 67 5.04 -12.23 -8.11
CA SER A 67 5.51 -13.44 -8.76
C SER A 67 6.48 -14.18 -7.84
N ASP A 68 6.61 -15.50 -8.02
CA ASP A 68 7.66 -16.34 -7.43
C ASP A 68 9.06 -16.00 -7.99
#